data_AF-B1WSV1-F1
#
_entry.id   AF-B1WSV1-F1
#
_cell.length_a   1.000
_cell.length_b   1.000
_cell.length_c   1.000
_cell.angle_alpha   90.00
_cell.angle_beta   90.00
_cell.angle_gamma   90.00
#
_symmetry.space_group_name_H-M   'P 1'
#
loop_
_entity.id
_entity.type
_entity.pdbx_description
1 polymer ?
#
loop_
_entity_poly.entity_id
_entity_poly.type
_entity_poly.pdbx_seq_one_letter_code
_entity_poly.pdbx_strand_id
1 'polypeptide(L)' 'MSNHKPIIIDSNIVFSALLRRNSRFSQIIVFSNYNFFANEQMLVEIFKYKKKS' A
#
# COMPACT_ATOMS: atom_id res chain seq x y z
N MET A 1 -14.35 18.87 0.32
CA MET A 1 -13.67 17.72 -0.33
C MET A 1 -12.19 18.05 -0.39
N SER A 2 -11.31 17.17 0.10
CA SER A 2 -9.86 17.43 0.13
C SER A 2 -9.31 17.55 -1.30
N ASN A 3 -8.71 18.70 -1.62
CA ASN A 3 -8.15 19.05 -2.93
C ASN A 3 -6.83 18.31 -3.26
N HIS A 4 -6.57 17.16 -2.64
CA HIS A 4 -5.32 16.45 -2.82
C HIS A 4 -5.43 15.52 -4.02
N LYS A 5 -4.47 15.69 -4.95
CA LYS A 5 -4.33 14.80 -6.10
C LYS A 5 -4.17 13.36 -5.60
N PRO A 6 -4.85 12.39 -6.23
CA PRO A 6 -4.70 10.98 -5.87
C PRO A 6 -3.23 10.56 -5.99
N ILE A 7 -2.75 9.80 -5.01
CA ILE A 7 -1.39 9.27 -4.99
C ILE A 7 -1.44 7.83 -5.50
N ILE A 8 -0.86 7.59 -6.66
CA ILE A 8 -0.67 6.23 -7.18
C ILE A 8 0.43 5.56 -6.36
N ILE A 9 0.13 4.41 -5.76
CA ILE A 9 1.07 3.66 -4.93
C ILE A 9 1.58 2.42 -5.67
N ASP A 10 2.89 2.21 -5.62
CA ASP A 10 3.57 1.05 -6.20
C ASP A 10 3.45 -0.18 -5.29
N SER A 11 3.37 -1.38 -5.89
CA SER A 11 3.21 -2.62 -5.13
C SER A 11 4.39 -2.92 -4.21
N ASN A 12 5.62 -2.53 -4.57
CA ASN A 12 6.80 -2.70 -3.73
C ASN A 12 6.73 -1.89 -2.43
N ILE A 13 6.09 -0.73 -2.45
CA ILE A 13 5.90 0.10 -1.25
C ILE A 13 4.96 -0.59 -0.28
N VAL A 14 3.88 -1.19 -0.79
CA VAL A 14 2.94 -1.96 0.04
C VAL A 14 3.56 -3.27 0.51
N PHE A 15 4.32 -3.98 -0.31
CA PHE A 15 5.06 -5.17 0.16
C PHE A 15 6.03 -4.82 1.29
N SER A 16 6.78 -3.73 1.12
CA SER A 16 7.67 -3.22 2.17
C SER A 16 6.90 -2.87 3.45
N ALA A 17 5.68 -2.32 3.31
CA ALA A 17 4.80 -2.03 4.44
C ALA A 17 4.28 -3.30 5.15
N LEU A 18 3.98 -4.36 4.40
CA LEU A 18 3.46 -5.61 4.94
C LEU A 18 4.55 -6.46 5.62
N LEU A 19 5.80 -6.37 5.17
CA LEU A 19 6.91 -7.18 5.66
C LEU A 19 7.39 -6.83 7.08
N ARG A 20 7.14 -5.60 7.56
CA ARG A 20 7.62 -5.14 8.87
C ARG A 20 6.49 -4.53 9.68
N ARG A 21 6.28 -5.05 10.89
CA ARG A 21 5.17 -4.67 11.79
C ARG A 21 5.09 -3.17 12.11
N ASN A 22 6.23 -2.46 12.09
CA ASN A 22 6.35 -1.02 12.39
C ASN A 22 7.04 -0.23 11.25
N SER A 23 6.81 -0.59 9.99
CA SER A 23 7.42 0.17 8.90
C SER A 23 6.84 1.60 8.83
N ARG A 24 7.69 2.59 8.50
CA ARG A 24 7.26 3.98 8.23
C ARG A 24 6.23 4.04 7.10
N PHE A 25 6.32 3.13 6.13
CA PHE A 25 5.34 3.03 5.04
C PHE A 25 3.97 2.62 5.56
N SER A 26 3.88 1.63 6.46
CA SER A 26 2.62 1.18 7.04
C SER A 26 1.96 2.32 7.82
N GLN A 27 2.75 3.10 8.56
CA GLN A 27 2.23 4.26 9.28
C GLN A 27 1.66 5.32 8.33
N ILE A 28 2.38 5.65 7.26
CA ILE A 28 1.93 6.63 6.26
C ILE A 28 0.68 6.14 5.54
N ILE A 29 0.66 4.88 5.07
CA ILE A 29 -0.44 4.35 4.27
C ILE A 29 -1.72 4.23 5.11
N VAL A 30 -1.62 3.79 6.37
CA VAL A 30 -2.78 3.51 7.21
C VAL A 30 -3.28 4.76 7.97
N PHE A 31 -2.39 5.63 8.42
CA PHE A 31 -2.76 6.74 9.31
C PHE A 31 -2.70 8.13 8.68
N SER A 32 -2.36 8.27 7.40
CA SER A 32 -2.42 9.57 6.71
C SER A 32 -3.80 9.86 6.14
N ASN A 33 -4.04 11.14 5.83
CA ASN A 33 -5.25 11.60 5.14
C ASN A 33 -5.07 11.66 3.61
N TYR A 34 -4.12 10.89 3.06
CA TYR A 34 -3.90 10.82 1.62
C TYR A 34 -4.86 9.83 0.95
N ASN A 35 -5.30 10.18 -0.25
CA ASN A 35 -6.08 9.28 -1.10
C ASN A 35 -5.13 8.45 -1.96
N PHE A 36 -4.89 7.20 -1.55
CA PHE A 36 -4.07 6.25 -2.30
C PHE A 36 -4.87 5.46 -3.32
N PHE A 37 -4.28 5.26 -4.50
CA PHE A 37 -4.85 4.46 -5.58
C PHE A 37 -3.87 3.37 -5.99
N ALA A 38 -4.38 2.15 -6.09
CA ALA A 38 -3.68 0.99 -6.60
C ALA A 38 -4.50 0.37 -7.73
N ASN A 39 -3.83 -0.32 -8.66
CA ASN A 39 -4.54 -1.11 -9.66
C ASN A 39 -5.08 -2.41 -9.04
N GLU A 40 -6.08 -3.03 -9.67
CA GLU A 40 -6.64 -4.31 -9.19
C GLU A 40 -5.62 -5.45 -9.23
N GLN A 41 -4.65 -5.39 -10.15
CA GLN A 41 -3.57 -6.36 -10.26
C GLN A 41 -2.76 -6.47 -8.96
N MET A 42 -2.61 -5.38 -8.22
CA MET A 42 -1.91 -5.34 -6.95
C MET A 42 -2.53 -6.28 -5.89
N LEU A 43 -3.86 -6.43 -5.88
CA LEU A 43 -4.52 -7.40 -5.01
C LEU A 43 -4.07 -8.83 -5.33
N VAL A 44 -4.02 -9.17 -6.62
CA VAL A 44 -3.54 -10.48 -7.10
C VAL A 44 -2.10 -10.73 -6.66
N GLU A 45 -1.24 -9.72 -6.77
CA GLU A 45 0.16 -9.82 -6.34
C GLU A 45 0.29 -10.03 -4.82
N ILE A 46 -0.49 -9.31 -4.01
CA ILE A 46 -0.54 -9.47 -2.55
C ILE A 46 -0.97 -10.88 -2.14
N PHE A 47 -2.04 -11.42 -2.74
CA PHE A 47 -2.49 -12.77 -2.42
C PHE A 47 -1.49 -13.85 -2.87
N LYS A 48 -0.82 -13.66 -4.02
CA LYS A 48 0.25 -14.55 -4.45
C LYS A 48 1.44 -14.54 -3.48
N TYR A 49 1.81 -13.36 -2.98
CA TYR A 49 2.90 -13.23 -2.01
C TYR A 49 2.57 -13.93 -0.69
N LYS A 50 1.38 -13.71 -0.13
CA LYS A 50 0.90 -14.36 1.11
C LYS A 50 0.94 -15.89 1.04
N LYS A 51 0.69 -16.48 -0.13
CA LYS A 51 0.70 -17.95 -0.29
C LYS A 51 2.11 -18.55 -0.28
N LYS A 52 3.15 -17.72 -0.50
CA LYS A 52 4.56 -18.13 -0.55
C LYS A 52 5.29 -17.98 0.79
N SER A 53 4.75 -17.20 1.73
CA SER A 53 5.27 -16.98 3.08
C SER A 53 4.51 -17.82 4.10
#